data_AF-H0QYV9-F1
#
_entry.id   AF-H0QYV9-F1
#
_cell.length_a   1.000
_cell.length_b   1.000
_cell.length_c   1.000
_cell.angle_alpha   90.00
_cell.angle_beta   90.00
_cell.angle_gamma   90.00
#
_symmetry.space_group_name_H-M   'P 1'
#
loop_
_entity.id
_entity.type
_entity.pdbx_description
1 polymer ?
#
loop_
_entity_poly.entity_id
_entity_poly.type
_entity_poly.pdbx_seq_one_letter_code
_entity_poly.pdbx_strand_id
1 'polypeptide(L)' 'MSESSAANPFDPSQWAGVDGFDNLTDITYHRHVGEGRANGIVRIAFNRPEVRNAFRPHTVDELYRTLDHARRS' A
#
# COMPACT_ATOMS: atom_id res chain seq x y z
N MET A 1 -24.16 15.86 8.79
CA MET A 1 -22.82 16.41 9.04
C MET A 1 -21.85 15.47 8.36
N SER A 2 -21.51 15.76 7.10
CA SER A 2 -20.55 14.98 6.32
C SER A 2 -19.16 15.55 6.62
N GLU A 3 -18.41 14.86 7.49
CA GLU A 3 -16.99 15.13 7.68
C GLU A 3 -16.30 14.99 6.32
N SER A 4 -15.74 16.10 5.84
CA SER A 4 -14.80 16.06 4.74
C SER A 4 -13.58 15.27 5.20
N SER A 5 -13.35 14.10 4.61
CA SER A 5 -12.25 13.17 4.90
C SER A 5 -10.86 13.70 4.48
N ALA A 6 -10.66 15.02 4.48
CA ALA A 6 -9.44 15.66 3.99
C ALA A 6 -8.18 15.34 4.83
N ALA A 7 -8.31 14.62 5.95
CA ALA A 7 -7.20 14.28 6.84
C ALA A 7 -6.46 12.96 6.45
N ASN A 8 -7.13 12.00 5.79
CA ASN A 8 -6.50 10.74 5.40
C ASN A 8 -7.07 10.24 4.06
N PRO A 9 -6.25 10.17 2.98
CA PRO A 9 -6.71 9.74 1.65
C PRO A 9 -6.96 8.23 1.53
N PHE A 10 -6.75 7.45 2.59
CA PHE A 10 -6.91 5.99 2.56
C PHE A 10 -8.34 5.57 2.95
N ASP A 11 -9.07 5.01 1.99
CA ASP A 11 -10.38 4.36 2.21
C ASP A 11 -10.22 2.82 2.29
N PRO A 12 -10.23 2.21 3.48
CA PRO A 12 -10.00 0.78 3.65
C PRO A 12 -11.04 -0.12 2.96
N SER A 13 -12.24 0.39 2.65
CA SER A 13 -13.26 -0.41 1.94
C SER A 13 -12.87 -0.72 0.49
N GLN A 14 -11.94 0.04 -0.08
CA GLN A 14 -11.46 -0.12 -1.45
C GLN A 14 -10.22 -1.00 -1.56
N TRP A 15 -9.61 -1.43 -0.45
CA TRP A 15 -8.29 -2.06 -0.43
C TRP A 15 -8.27 -3.34 0.40
N ALA A 16 -7.78 -4.44 -0.18
CA ALA A 16 -7.48 -5.69 0.52
C ALA A 16 -5.96 -5.87 0.65
N GLY A 17 -5.50 -6.44 1.77
CA GLY A 17 -4.11 -6.85 1.92
C GLY A 17 -3.72 -7.90 0.88
N VAL A 18 -2.44 -7.94 0.50
CA VAL A 18 -1.93 -8.95 -0.42
C VAL A 18 -1.26 -10.07 0.38
N ASP A 19 -1.72 -11.29 0.15
CA ASP A 19 -1.21 -12.49 0.83
C ASP A 19 0.31 -12.65 0.66
N GLY A 20 1.00 -13.04 1.73
CA GLY A 20 2.45 -13.26 1.71
C GLY A 20 3.29 -12.00 1.97
N PHE A 21 2.65 -10.86 2.25
CA PHE A 21 3.30 -9.58 2.60
C PHE A 21 2.94 -9.07 4.00
N ASP A 22 2.48 -9.94 4.89
CA ASP A 22 2.12 -9.60 6.28
C ASP A 22 3.34 -9.17 7.13
N ASN A 23 4.56 -9.43 6.65
CA ASN A 23 5.81 -9.13 7.33
C ASN A 23 6.43 -7.79 6.93
N LEU A 24 5.79 -7.00 6.06
CA LEU A 24 6.29 -5.67 5.70
C LEU A 24 6.21 -4.72 6.90
N THR A 25 7.29 -3.99 7.17
CA THR A 25 7.32 -3.02 8.29
C THR A 25 7.30 -1.58 7.82
N ASP A 26 8.02 -1.27 6.74
CA ASP A 26 8.23 0.10 6.28
C ASP A 26 7.36 0.46 5.07
N ILE A 27 6.76 -0.55 4.43
CA ILE A 27 5.87 -0.44 3.28
C ILE A 27 4.53 -1.11 3.58
N THR A 28 3.45 -0.56 3.06
CA THR A 28 2.15 -1.24 3.00
C THR A 28 1.83 -1.61 1.57
N TYR A 29 1.21 -2.78 1.37
CA TYR A 29 0.85 -3.29 0.06
C TYR A 29 -0.59 -3.80 0.05
N HIS A 30 -1.41 -3.20 -0.82
CA HIS A 30 -2.82 -3.54 -0.94
C HIS A 30 -3.24 -3.66 -2.41
N ARG A 31 -4.23 -4.50 -2.68
CA ARG A 31 -4.89 -4.62 -3.98
C ARG A 31 -6.30 -4.02 -3.90
N HIS A 32 -6.71 -3.33 -4.96
CA HIS A 32 -8.03 -2.72 -5.03
C HIS A 32 -9.13 -3.77 -5.14
N VAL A 33 -10.28 -3.63 -4.45
CA VAL A 33 -11.35 -4.66 -4.46
C VAL A 33 -12.52 -4.38 -5.43
N GLY A 34 -12.62 -3.17 -5.99
CA GLY A 34 -13.80 -2.75 -6.75
C GLY A 34 -13.98 -3.40 -8.14
N GLU A 35 -15.22 -3.74 -8.48
CA GLU A 35 -15.62 -4.39 -9.73
C GLU A 35 -15.21 -3.56 -10.97
N GLY A 36 -14.47 -4.17 -11.89
CA GLY A 36 -13.97 -3.54 -13.13
C GLY A 36 -12.49 -3.14 -13.12
N ARG A 37 -11.89 -2.92 -11.93
CA ARG A 37 -10.43 -2.73 -11.76
C ARG A 37 -9.83 -3.57 -10.62
N ALA A 38 -10.62 -4.48 -10.04
CA ALA A 38 -10.29 -5.32 -8.88
C ALA A 38 -8.93 -6.03 -8.96
N ASN A 39 -8.42 -6.26 -10.17
CA ASN A 39 -7.15 -6.96 -10.36
C ASN A 39 -6.04 -6.09 -10.96
N GLY A 40 -6.33 -4.85 -11.37
CA GLY A 40 -5.37 -4.02 -12.13
C GLY A 40 -4.71 -2.90 -11.32
N ILE A 41 -5.22 -2.59 -10.13
CA ILE A 41 -4.69 -1.50 -9.30
C ILE A 41 -4.17 -2.06 -7.98
N VAL A 42 -2.93 -1.70 -7.68
CA VAL A 42 -2.32 -1.90 -6.37
C VAL A 42 -1.92 -0.59 -5.74
N ARG A 43 -1.93 -0.53 -4.41
CA ARG A 43 -1.45 0.59 -3.61
C ARG A 43 -0.24 0.12 -2.81
N ILE A 44 0.93 0.67 -3.15
CA ILE A 44 2.17 0.51 -2.41
C ILE A 44 2.49 1.86 -1.78
N ALA A 45 2.60 1.92 -0.44
CA ALA A 45 2.80 3.18 0.27
C ALA A 45 3.82 3.04 1.39
N PHE A 46 4.61 4.09 1.62
CA PHE A 46 5.51 4.18 2.76
C PHE A 46 4.74 4.23 4.08
N ASN A 47 5.17 3.45 5.06
CA ASN A 47 4.59 3.32 6.38
C ASN A 47 5.53 3.89 7.46
N ARG A 48 6.16 5.03 7.19
CA ARG A 48 7.14 5.65 8.10
C ARG A 48 6.84 7.12 8.38
N PRO A 49 5.62 7.46 8.86
CA PRO A 49 5.21 8.84 9.07
C PRO A 49 6.10 9.59 10.08
N GLU A 50 6.69 8.88 11.05
CA GLU A 50 7.54 9.40 12.12
C GLU A 50 8.82 10.07 11.61
N VAL A 51 9.30 9.69 10.43
CA VAL A 51 10.46 10.28 9.75
C VAL A 51 10.10 10.88 8.39
N ARG A 52 8.87 11.38 8.23
CA ARG A 52 8.37 11.94 6.95
C ARG A 52 8.55 10.99 5.76
N ASN A 53 8.37 9.70 5.99
CA ASN A 53 8.55 8.63 5.01
C ASN A 53 9.96 8.53 4.42
N ALA A 54 11.00 8.95 5.16
CA ALA A 54 12.39 8.71 4.77
C ALA A 54 12.67 7.20 4.66
N PHE A 55 13.29 6.80 3.55
CA PHE A 55 13.64 5.41 3.28
C PHE A 55 15.03 5.05 3.83
N ARG A 56 15.15 3.83 4.36
CA ARG A 56 16.44 3.16 4.66
C ARG A 56 16.65 2.02 3.67
N PRO A 57 17.84 1.39 3.60
CA PRO A 57 18.07 0.26 2.69
C PRO A 57 17.00 -0.84 2.79
N HIS A 58 16.58 -1.21 4.01
CA HIS A 58 15.48 -2.16 4.24
C HIS A 58 14.15 -1.74 3.58
N THR A 59 13.79 -0.45 3.65
CA THR A 59 12.58 0.08 3.00
C THR A 59 12.65 -0.07 1.47
N VAL A 60 13.85 0.08 0.89
CA VAL A 60 14.05 -0.10 -0.55
C VAL A 60 13.92 -1.57 -0.95
N ASP A 61 14.42 -2.50 -0.13
CA ASP A 61 14.26 -3.93 -0.36
C ASP A 61 12.77 -4.35 -0.34
N GLU A 62 12.00 -3.84 0.63
CA GLU A 62 10.56 -4.06 0.71
C GLU A 62 9.80 -3.45 -0.48
N LEU A 63 10.17 -2.23 -0.88
CA LEU A 63 9.59 -1.55 -2.04
C LEU A 63 9.88 -2.32 -3.33
N TYR A 64 11.11 -2.82 -3.49
CA TYR A 64 11.48 -3.62 -4.66
C TYR A 64 10.68 -4.92 -4.73
N ARG A 65 10.55 -5.64 -3.60
CA ARG A 65 9.78 -6.90 -3.54
C ARG A 65 8.30 -6.70 -3.88
N THR A 66 7.68 -5.65 -3.32
CA THR A 66 6.27 -5.34 -3.58
C THR A 66 6.04 -4.91 -5.04
N LEU A 67 6.94 -4.12 -5.62
CA LEU A 67 6.88 -3.73 -7.04
C LEU A 67 7.13 -4.91 -8.00
N ASP A 68 8.11 -5.78 -7.72
CA ASP A 68 8.36 -6.95 -8.58
C ASP A 68 7.20 -7.94 -8.53
N HIS A 69 6.55 -8.11 -7.38
CA HIS A 69 5.32 -8.88 -7.27
C HIS A 69 4.20 -8.24 -8.11
N ALA A 70 3.93 -6.94 -7.92
CA ALA A 70 2.89 -6.24 -8.67
C ALA A 70 3.10 -6.31 -10.20
N ARG A 71 4.35 -6.37 -10.67
CA ARG A 71 4.69 -6.51 -12.09
C ARG A 71 4.35 -7.89 -12.66
N ARG A 72 4.40 -8.94 -11.85
CA ARG A 72 4.23 -10.35 -12.29
C ARG A 72 2.85 -10.92 -12.02
N SER A 73 2.05 -10.29 -11.16
CA SER A 73 0.76 -10.78 -10.67
C SER A 73 -0.45 -10.24 -11.42
#